data_AF-A0A534JZ82-F1
#
_entry.id   AF-A0A534JZ82-F1
#
_cell.length_a   1.000
_cell.length_b   1.000
_cell.length_c   1.000
_cell.angle_alpha   90.00
_cell.angle_beta   90.00
_cell.angle_gamma   90.00
#
_symmetry.space_group_name_H-M   'P 1'
#
loop_
_entity.id
_entity.type
_entity.pdbx_description
1 polymer ?
#
loop_
_entity_poly.entity_id
_entity_poly.type
_entity_poly.pdbx_seq_one_letter_code
_entity_poly.pdbx_strand_id
1 'polypeptide(L)'
;MGLYVAQPRSGHAGGSSVFGIESLPAGFSDSVAFSGLTNPTAVRFAADGRVFVAEKRGVILVFDSLSDTSPTTFADFRTNAYNFWDRGLLGLALAPTFPTDPWVYALYTYDAEIGGTAPKWGSAGADSDPCPTPPGATTDGCVASGRLSRFQANGNTAGPEQVLINDWCQQFPSHSIGSLAFGPDGMLYSSAGDGASFNYVDYGQAGNPKNPCGDPPGGVGGTQTPPTAEGGALRSQDNQTTSDPTTLDGAILRLDPVTGAAAPGNPNTGDANAQRIVAYGLRNPFRFTIRPGTSEVWVADVGWDTWEEIDRILS
;
A
#
# COMPACT_ATOMS: atom_id res chain seq x y z
N MET A 1 3.10 -0.01 -20.35
CA MET A 1 1.98 -0.78 -19.77
C MET A 1 0.72 0.04 -19.99
N GLY A 2 -0.34 -0.52 -20.57
CA GLY A 2 -1.60 0.20 -20.82
C GLY A 2 -2.59 -0.01 -19.66
N LEU A 3 -3.37 1.03 -19.31
CA LEU A 3 -4.51 0.88 -18.42
C LEU A 3 -5.76 0.61 -19.26
N TYR A 4 -6.53 -0.41 -18.89
CA TYR A 4 -7.70 -0.87 -19.63
C TYR A 4 -9.00 -0.59 -18.85
N VAL A 5 -10.05 -0.17 -19.57
CA VAL A 5 -11.39 0.08 -19.00
C VAL A 5 -12.38 -0.83 -19.70
N ALA A 6 -13.00 -1.76 -18.98
CA ALA A 6 -14.04 -2.62 -19.53
C ALA A 6 -15.38 -1.87 -19.66
N GLN A 7 -16.00 -1.91 -20.83
CA GLN A 7 -17.36 -1.41 -21.06
C GLN A 7 -18.24 -2.48 -21.74
N PRO A 8 -19.55 -2.57 -21.43
CA PRO A 8 -20.43 -3.53 -22.06
C PRO A 8 -20.89 -3.09 -23.45
N ARG A 9 -20.77 -3.99 -24.45
CA ARG A 9 -21.46 -3.81 -25.76
C ARG A 9 -22.10 -5.09 -26.28
N SER A 10 -23.24 -4.88 -26.94
CA SER A 10 -24.10 -5.87 -27.60
C SER A 10 -23.76 -6.04 -29.10
N GLY A 11 -23.52 -7.28 -29.57
CA GLY A 11 -23.55 -7.63 -31.01
C GLY A 11 -22.50 -8.68 -31.49
N HIS A 12 -22.99 -9.77 -32.10
CA HIS A 12 -22.28 -10.88 -32.82
C HIS A 12 -21.77 -10.45 -34.23
N ALA A 13 -20.92 -11.13 -35.03
CA ALA A 13 -20.14 -12.40 -35.03
C ALA A 13 -19.12 -12.42 -36.21
N GLY A 14 -18.14 -13.35 -36.19
CA GLY A 14 -17.43 -13.89 -37.38
C GLY A 14 -15.89 -14.00 -37.25
N GLY A 15 -15.30 -15.21 -37.28
CA GLY A 15 -13.90 -15.47 -36.87
C GLY A 15 -12.93 -16.07 -37.90
N SER A 16 -11.68 -16.32 -37.47
CA SER A 16 -10.79 -17.47 -37.77
C SER A 16 -9.41 -17.29 -37.10
N SER A 17 -8.79 -18.39 -36.69
CA SER A 17 -7.79 -18.54 -35.62
C SER A 17 -6.37 -18.00 -35.88
N VAL A 18 -5.84 -17.27 -34.90
CA VAL A 18 -4.42 -16.95 -34.63
C VAL A 18 -4.27 -16.94 -33.10
N PHE A 19 -3.13 -17.36 -32.53
CA PHE A 19 -2.82 -17.46 -31.08
C PHE A 19 -3.88 -16.80 -30.19
N GLY A 20 -4.69 -17.61 -29.49
CA GLY A 20 -5.90 -17.15 -28.83
C GLY A 20 -5.64 -15.94 -27.94
N ILE A 21 -5.92 -14.75 -28.48
CA ILE A 21 -6.55 -13.69 -27.71
C ILE A 21 -7.70 -14.40 -27.04
N GLU A 22 -7.61 -14.65 -25.74
CA GLU A 22 -8.74 -15.15 -24.99
C GLU A 22 -9.86 -14.16 -25.32
N SER A 23 -10.85 -14.63 -26.10
CA SER A 23 -11.94 -13.77 -26.48
C SER A 23 -12.60 -13.42 -25.15
N LEU A 24 -12.53 -12.14 -24.79
CA LEU A 24 -13.13 -11.68 -23.55
C LEU A 24 -14.56 -12.20 -23.48
N PRO A 25 -15.06 -12.52 -22.26
CA PRO A 25 -16.42 -12.99 -22.10
C PRO A 25 -17.41 -12.12 -22.88
N ALA A 26 -18.47 -12.72 -23.42
CA ALA A 26 -19.45 -11.98 -24.19
C ALA A 26 -19.93 -10.73 -23.42
N GLY A 27 -19.89 -9.57 -24.09
CA GLY A 27 -20.19 -8.29 -23.46
C GLY A 27 -18.97 -7.56 -22.88
N PHE A 28 -17.74 -8.04 -23.06
CA PHE A 28 -16.53 -7.32 -22.68
C PHE A 28 -15.72 -6.92 -23.91
N SER A 29 -15.12 -5.72 -23.87
CA SER A 29 -14.13 -5.25 -24.82
C SER A 29 -12.92 -4.71 -24.07
N ASP A 30 -11.74 -4.88 -24.65
CA ASP A 30 -10.49 -4.35 -24.11
C ASP A 30 -9.99 -3.18 -24.97
N SER A 31 -9.72 -2.06 -24.32
CA SER A 31 -9.23 -0.84 -24.99
C SER A 31 -8.30 -0.06 -24.08
N VAL A 32 -7.18 0.42 -24.64
CA VAL A 32 -6.22 1.25 -23.92
C VAL A 32 -6.86 2.61 -23.62
N ALA A 33 -6.99 2.96 -22.34
CA ALA A 33 -7.41 4.29 -21.90
C ALA A 33 -6.21 5.25 -21.85
N PHE A 34 -5.13 4.84 -21.17
CA PHE A 34 -3.90 5.63 -21.06
C PHE A 34 -2.68 4.76 -21.41
N SER A 35 -1.68 5.39 -22.05
CA SER A 35 -0.40 4.78 -22.40
C SER A 35 0.76 5.65 -21.91
N GLY A 36 1.99 5.14 -21.97
CA GLY A 36 3.18 5.89 -21.51
C GLY A 36 3.40 5.93 -19.99
N LEU A 37 2.58 5.22 -19.22
CA LEU A 37 2.70 5.11 -17.76
C LEU A 37 3.89 4.24 -17.34
N THR A 38 4.52 4.61 -16.23
CA THR A 38 5.63 3.91 -15.57
C THR A 38 5.13 3.15 -14.35
N ASN A 39 4.99 1.82 -14.48
CA ASN A 39 4.54 0.91 -13.41
C ASN A 39 3.32 1.44 -12.64
N PRO A 40 2.16 1.65 -13.30
CA PRO A 40 0.96 2.16 -12.61
C PRO A 40 0.43 1.14 -11.59
N THR A 41 0.05 1.62 -10.40
CA THR A 41 -0.34 0.77 -9.26
C THR A 41 -1.76 1.02 -8.78
N ALA A 42 -2.30 2.22 -8.97
CA ALA A 42 -3.67 2.55 -8.61
C ALA A 42 -4.25 3.62 -9.53
N VAL A 43 -5.57 3.56 -9.72
CA VAL A 43 -6.34 4.52 -10.52
C VAL A 43 -7.57 4.94 -9.73
N ARG A 44 -7.89 6.24 -9.74
CA ARG A 44 -9.11 6.78 -9.13
C ARG A 44 -9.79 7.77 -10.06
N PHE A 45 -11.10 7.60 -10.21
CA PHE A 45 -11.95 8.47 -11.00
C PHE A 45 -12.60 9.50 -10.08
N ALA A 46 -12.42 10.78 -10.38
CA ALA A 46 -13.08 11.86 -9.68
C ALA A 46 -14.49 12.10 -10.28
N ALA A 47 -15.41 12.63 -9.47
CA ALA A 47 -16.76 12.93 -9.92
C ALA A 47 -16.82 14.06 -10.97
N ASP A 48 -15.77 14.87 -11.07
CA ASP A 48 -15.62 15.95 -12.06
C ASP A 48 -15.04 15.47 -13.40
N GLY A 49 -14.79 14.16 -13.56
CA GLY A 49 -14.29 13.55 -14.80
C GLY A 49 -12.78 13.36 -14.85
N ARG A 50 -12.03 13.92 -13.89
CA ARG A 50 -10.57 13.70 -13.81
C ARG A 50 -10.22 12.27 -13.42
N VAL A 51 -9.06 11.81 -13.88
CA VAL A 51 -8.53 10.49 -13.53
C VAL A 51 -7.15 10.63 -12.92
N PHE A 52 -6.98 10.15 -11.70
CA PHE A 52 -5.71 10.12 -10.99
C PHE A 52 -5.07 8.74 -11.14
N VAL A 53 -3.80 8.71 -11.54
CA VAL A 53 -3.03 7.48 -11.72
C VAL A 53 -1.79 7.57 -10.83
N ALA A 54 -1.68 6.62 -9.90
CA ALA A 54 -0.47 6.41 -9.12
C ALA A 54 0.53 5.57 -9.91
N GLU A 55 1.76 6.02 -9.97
CA GLU A 55 2.91 5.29 -10.47
C GLU A 55 3.77 4.83 -9.29
N LYS A 56 4.17 3.55 -9.30
CA LYS A 56 4.91 2.90 -8.21
C LYS A 56 6.11 3.70 -7.71
N ARG A 57 6.76 4.43 -8.63
CA ARG A 57 7.94 5.26 -8.36
C ARG A 57 7.70 6.44 -7.41
N GLY A 58 6.47 6.78 -7.05
CA GLY A 58 6.16 7.94 -6.19
C GLY A 58 5.70 9.16 -6.98
N VAL A 59 5.03 8.94 -8.11
CA VAL A 59 4.42 10.00 -8.92
C VAL A 59 2.92 9.76 -9.02
N ILE A 60 2.14 10.82 -8.85
CA ILE A 60 0.70 10.83 -9.14
C ILE A 60 0.49 11.70 -10.36
N LEU A 61 -0.10 11.13 -11.40
CA LEU A 61 -0.54 11.83 -12.60
C LEU A 61 -2.03 12.13 -12.49
N VAL A 62 -2.48 13.24 -13.07
CA VAL A 62 -3.89 13.56 -13.26
C VAL A 62 -4.17 13.84 -14.73
N PHE A 63 -5.21 13.20 -15.24
CA PHE A 63 -5.75 13.37 -16.58
C PHE A 63 -7.07 14.13 -16.47
N ASP A 64 -7.29 15.09 -17.37
CA ASP A 64 -8.53 15.89 -17.36
C ASP A 64 -9.76 15.08 -17.81
N SER A 65 -9.53 13.99 -18.54
CA SER A 65 -10.58 13.06 -19.01
C SER A 65 -9.97 11.75 -19.51
N LEU A 66 -10.81 10.77 -19.86
CA LEU A 66 -10.37 9.55 -20.55
C LEU A 66 -9.77 9.77 -21.95
N SER A 67 -10.02 10.93 -22.56
CA SER A 67 -9.44 11.31 -23.86
C SER A 67 -8.16 12.14 -23.74
N ASP A 68 -7.77 12.51 -22.51
CA ASP A 68 -6.56 13.27 -22.28
C ASP A 68 -5.33 12.36 -22.48
N THR A 69 -4.43 12.80 -23.35
CA THR A 69 -3.18 12.09 -23.66
C THR A 69 -1.95 12.75 -23.02
N SER A 70 -2.14 13.85 -22.30
CA SER A 70 -1.09 14.73 -21.80
C SER A 70 -1.31 15.02 -20.31
N PRO A 71 -1.09 14.02 -19.43
CA PRO A 71 -1.37 14.18 -18.01
C PRO A 71 -0.52 15.27 -17.37
N THR A 72 -1.08 15.91 -16.35
CA THR A 72 -0.32 16.77 -15.43
C THR A 72 0.25 15.93 -14.30
N THR A 73 1.49 16.19 -13.89
CA THR A 73 2.01 15.65 -12.63
C THR A 73 1.31 16.33 -11.46
N PHE A 74 0.44 15.60 -10.77
CA PHE A 74 -0.25 16.08 -9.58
C PHE A 74 0.71 16.19 -8.40
N ALA A 75 1.48 15.13 -8.13
CA ALA A 75 2.49 15.10 -7.08
C ALA A 75 3.70 14.26 -7.52
N ASP A 76 4.89 14.67 -7.10
CA ASP A 76 6.15 13.95 -7.30
C ASP A 76 6.93 13.93 -5.98
N PHE A 77 7.04 12.74 -5.41
CA PHE A 77 7.77 12.47 -4.18
C PHE A 77 8.68 11.25 -4.36
N ARG A 78 9.25 11.09 -5.57
CA ARG A 78 10.20 10.01 -5.90
C ARG A 78 11.37 9.91 -4.94
N THR A 79 11.86 11.04 -4.43
CA THR A 79 12.91 11.08 -3.40
C THR A 79 12.50 10.39 -2.09
N ASN A 80 11.21 10.34 -1.80
CA ASN A 80 10.68 9.79 -0.55
C ASN A 80 10.18 8.35 -0.71
N ALA A 81 9.86 7.91 -1.92
CA ALA A 81 9.19 6.64 -2.17
C ALA A 81 10.19 5.54 -2.53
N TYR A 82 10.23 4.47 -1.74
CA TYR A 82 11.05 3.31 -2.06
C TYR A 82 10.30 2.34 -2.95
N ASN A 83 10.69 2.18 -4.21
CA ASN A 83 9.90 1.46 -5.22
C ASN A 83 10.42 0.06 -5.61
N PHE A 84 11.28 -0.53 -4.79
CA PHE A 84 11.86 -1.84 -5.04
C PHE A 84 10.88 -3.00 -4.75
N TRP A 85 10.74 -3.93 -5.70
CA TRP A 85 9.89 -5.14 -5.57
C TRP A 85 8.46 -4.85 -5.13
N ASP A 86 7.98 -5.29 -3.96
CA ASP A 86 6.58 -5.09 -3.56
C ASP A 86 6.32 -3.66 -3.05
N ARG A 87 7.37 -2.86 -2.88
CA ARG A 87 7.30 -1.52 -2.30
C ARG A 87 6.93 -0.45 -3.32
N GLY A 88 6.59 0.74 -2.83
CA GLY A 88 6.40 1.94 -3.64
C GLY A 88 5.09 2.62 -3.31
N LEU A 89 4.60 3.48 -4.20
CA LEU A 89 3.25 4.03 -4.11
C LEU A 89 2.25 2.96 -4.56
N LEU A 90 1.49 2.38 -3.63
CA LEU A 90 0.58 1.25 -3.93
C LEU A 90 -0.90 1.56 -3.69
N GLY A 91 -1.20 2.47 -2.76
CA GLY A 91 -2.55 2.90 -2.43
C GLY A 91 -2.80 4.35 -2.81
N LEU A 92 -3.97 4.62 -3.38
CA LEU A 92 -4.44 5.95 -3.75
C LEU A 92 -5.93 6.04 -3.38
N ALA A 93 -6.38 7.14 -2.78
CA ALA A 93 -7.80 7.41 -2.57
C ALA A 93 -8.10 8.89 -2.79
N LEU A 94 -9.31 9.20 -3.26
CA LEU A 94 -9.83 10.56 -3.29
C LEU A 94 -10.80 10.69 -2.11
N ALA A 95 -10.90 11.89 -1.54
CA ALA A 95 -11.97 12.18 -0.59
C ALA A 95 -13.34 11.81 -1.20
N PRO A 96 -14.30 11.27 -0.43
CA PRO A 96 -15.59 10.81 -0.97
C PRO A 96 -16.36 11.90 -1.73
N THR A 97 -16.17 13.16 -1.35
CA THR A 97 -16.80 14.34 -1.96
C THR A 97 -15.84 15.14 -2.84
N PHE A 98 -14.76 14.54 -3.35
CA PHE A 98 -13.89 15.22 -4.31
C PHE A 98 -14.69 15.61 -5.58
N PRO A 99 -14.59 16.86 -6.10
CA PRO A 99 -13.58 17.88 -5.77
C PRO A 99 -14.00 18.92 -4.71
N THR A 100 -15.21 18.85 -4.13
CA THR A 100 -15.63 19.84 -3.12
C THR A 100 -14.83 19.71 -1.83
N ASP A 101 -14.42 18.48 -1.49
CA ASP A 101 -13.36 18.23 -0.53
C ASP A 101 -12.09 17.81 -1.29
N PRO A 102 -11.17 18.73 -1.59
CA PRO A 102 -10.11 18.50 -2.57
C PRO A 102 -8.92 17.73 -1.98
N TRP A 103 -9.14 16.66 -1.22
CA TRP A 103 -8.03 15.83 -0.69
C TRP A 103 -7.79 14.57 -1.51
N VAL A 104 -6.51 14.31 -1.76
CA VAL A 104 -5.98 13.08 -2.36
C VAL A 104 -5.08 12.41 -1.35
N TYR A 105 -5.26 11.11 -1.13
CA TYR A 105 -4.55 10.31 -0.14
C TYR A 105 -3.65 9.29 -0.84
N ALA A 106 -2.44 9.13 -0.35
CA ALA A 106 -1.43 8.24 -0.91
C ALA A 106 -0.84 7.36 0.19
N LEU A 107 -0.80 6.05 -0.06
CA LEU A 107 -0.15 5.06 0.78
C LEU A 107 1.07 4.52 0.03
N TYR A 108 2.25 4.74 0.59
CA TYR A 108 3.52 4.37 -0.05
C TYR A 108 4.56 3.88 0.94
N THR A 109 5.53 3.11 0.46
CA THR A 109 6.74 2.78 1.23
C THR A 109 7.67 3.98 1.26
N TYR A 110 7.96 4.52 2.44
CA TYR A 110 8.91 5.59 2.65
C TYR A 110 10.34 5.06 2.70
N ASP A 111 11.24 5.69 1.94
CA ASP A 111 12.63 5.28 1.80
C ASP A 111 13.51 5.70 2.99
N ALA A 112 13.10 5.29 4.18
CA ALA A 112 13.90 5.33 5.40
C ALA A 112 13.27 4.42 6.46
N GLU A 113 14.04 4.08 7.49
CA GLU A 113 13.45 3.55 8.72
C GLU A 113 12.53 4.57 9.41
N ILE A 114 11.72 4.11 10.37
CA ILE A 114 10.87 4.97 11.18
C ILE A 114 11.74 6.05 11.86
N GLY A 115 11.38 7.32 11.67
CA GLY A 115 12.14 8.48 12.16
C GLY A 115 13.35 8.87 11.30
N GLY A 116 13.67 8.12 10.25
CA GLY A 116 14.76 8.41 9.33
C GLY A 116 14.43 9.46 8.26
N THR A 117 15.45 9.86 7.51
CA THR A 117 15.34 10.82 6.39
C THR A 117 15.52 10.09 5.07
N ALA A 118 14.56 10.25 4.15
CA ALA A 118 14.68 9.73 2.80
C ALA A 118 15.50 10.66 1.88
N PRO A 119 16.18 10.13 0.85
CA PRO A 119 16.29 8.71 0.55
C PRO A 119 17.42 8.06 1.37
N LYS A 120 17.14 6.89 1.94
CA LYS A 120 18.15 6.03 2.57
C LYS A 120 18.80 5.12 1.53
N TRP A 121 18.01 4.64 0.56
CA TRP A 121 18.46 3.76 -0.50
C TRP A 121 18.44 4.48 -1.86
N GLY A 122 19.16 3.94 -2.85
CA GLY A 122 19.16 4.51 -4.20
C GLY A 122 19.63 5.97 -4.32
N SER A 123 18.89 6.76 -5.10
CA SER A 123 19.24 8.14 -5.44
C SER A 123 18.01 9.01 -5.54
N ALA A 124 18.11 10.25 -5.04
CA ALA A 124 17.02 11.21 -5.02
C ALA A 124 16.42 11.43 -6.41
N GLY A 125 15.09 11.37 -6.51
CA GLY A 125 14.33 11.64 -7.74
C GLY A 125 14.45 10.58 -8.84
N ALA A 126 15.09 9.43 -8.59
CA ALA A 126 15.21 8.37 -9.58
C ALA A 126 13.89 7.60 -9.77
N ASP A 127 13.68 7.06 -10.98
CA ASP A 127 12.49 6.25 -11.29
C ASP A 127 12.60 4.80 -10.78
N SER A 128 13.80 4.36 -10.43
CA SER A 128 14.10 3.04 -9.88
C SER A 128 15.02 3.18 -8.69
N ASP A 129 14.67 2.50 -7.62
CA ASP A 129 15.41 2.52 -6.37
C ASP A 129 15.76 1.08 -5.96
N PRO A 130 16.96 0.57 -6.31
CA PRO A 130 17.34 -0.81 -6.01
C PRO A 130 17.86 -0.97 -4.59
N CYS A 131 17.58 -2.12 -3.96
CA CYS A 131 18.26 -2.51 -2.73
C CYS A 131 19.72 -2.92 -3.03
N PRO A 132 20.75 -2.21 -2.51
CA PRO A 132 22.14 -2.57 -2.75
C PRO A 132 22.49 -3.91 -2.08
N THR A 133 23.57 -4.54 -2.55
CA THR A 133 24.13 -5.75 -1.92
C THR A 133 25.58 -5.50 -1.53
N PRO A 134 25.90 -5.43 -0.21
CA PRO A 134 25.00 -5.50 0.96
C PRO A 134 24.07 -4.25 1.11
N PRO A 135 22.97 -4.32 1.90
CA PRO A 135 22.53 -5.45 2.76
C PRO A 135 21.88 -6.60 1.99
N GLY A 136 21.43 -6.36 0.75
CA GLY A 136 20.84 -7.34 -0.14
C GLY A 136 19.36 -7.61 0.17
N ALA A 137 18.56 -7.69 -0.89
CA ALA A 137 17.10 -7.76 -0.81
C ALA A 137 16.55 -9.03 -0.15
N THR A 138 17.35 -10.10 -0.08
CA THR A 138 16.96 -11.41 0.46
C THR A 138 17.91 -11.93 1.54
N THR A 139 18.88 -11.10 1.94
CA THR A 139 19.89 -11.45 2.95
C THR A 139 19.62 -10.70 4.24
N ASP A 140 19.97 -9.42 4.32
CA ASP A 140 19.73 -8.60 5.51
C ASP A 140 18.52 -7.66 5.35
N GLY A 141 18.04 -7.45 4.13
CA GLY A 141 16.93 -6.58 3.81
C GLY A 141 17.32 -5.09 3.79
N CYS A 142 16.63 -4.32 2.97
CA CYS A 142 16.76 -2.87 2.95
C CYS A 142 15.66 -2.25 3.80
N VAL A 143 15.98 -1.90 5.04
CA VAL A 143 14.97 -1.42 6.00
C VAL A 143 14.32 -0.12 5.52
N ALA A 144 13.00 -0.09 5.56
CA ALA A 144 12.15 1.03 5.16
C ALA A 144 10.93 1.13 6.10
N SER A 145 10.03 2.07 5.84
CA SER A 145 8.79 2.24 6.60
C SER A 145 7.57 2.46 5.69
N GLY A 146 6.37 2.27 6.22
CA GLY A 146 5.14 2.65 5.54
C GLY A 146 4.77 4.11 5.82
N ARG A 147 4.17 4.77 4.84
CA ARG A 147 3.72 6.16 4.98
C ARG A 147 2.36 6.38 4.33
N LEU A 148 1.47 6.95 5.11
CA LEU A 148 0.17 7.43 4.65
C LEU A 148 0.18 8.95 4.71
N SER A 149 -0.05 9.56 3.56
CA SER A 149 -0.07 11.01 3.40
C SER A 149 -1.33 11.47 2.68
N ARG A 150 -1.64 12.76 2.83
CA ARG A 150 -2.66 13.44 2.05
C ARG A 150 -2.12 14.74 1.46
N PHE A 151 -2.74 15.15 0.36
CA PHE A 151 -2.39 16.33 -0.42
C PHE A 151 -3.67 17.10 -0.74
N GLN A 152 -3.67 18.41 -0.48
CA GLN A 152 -4.77 19.26 -0.90
C GLN A 152 -4.57 19.59 -2.39
N ALA A 153 -5.55 19.32 -3.22
CA ALA A 153 -5.51 19.66 -4.63
C ALA A 153 -5.75 21.16 -4.83
N ASN A 154 -4.91 21.77 -5.66
CA ASN A 154 -5.08 23.11 -6.22
C ASN A 154 -5.22 22.98 -7.74
N GLY A 155 -6.44 22.74 -8.21
CA GLY A 155 -6.64 22.27 -9.58
C GLY A 155 -6.00 20.91 -9.78
N ASN A 156 -5.06 20.83 -10.74
CA ASN A 156 -4.36 19.59 -11.12
C ASN A 156 -3.00 19.40 -10.44
N THR A 157 -2.64 20.22 -9.47
CA THR A 157 -1.41 20.07 -8.69
C THR A 157 -1.69 19.90 -7.20
N ALA A 158 -0.79 19.20 -6.52
CA ALA A 158 -0.83 19.03 -5.08
C ALA A 158 -0.26 20.25 -4.34
N GLY A 159 -0.86 20.59 -3.20
CA GLY A 159 -0.22 21.36 -2.15
C GLY A 159 0.83 20.53 -1.39
N PRO A 160 1.42 21.09 -0.31
CA PRO A 160 2.41 20.38 0.51
C PRO A 160 1.88 19.04 1.04
N GLU A 161 2.77 18.06 1.15
CA GLU A 161 2.47 16.78 1.79
C GLU A 161 2.06 16.98 3.25
N GLN A 162 0.96 16.35 3.65
CA GLN A 162 0.58 16.20 5.05
C GLN A 162 0.66 14.71 5.41
N VAL A 163 1.62 14.38 6.26
CA VAL A 163 1.82 13.01 6.75
C VAL A 163 0.79 12.71 7.83
N LEU A 164 0.06 11.61 7.66
CA LEU A 164 -0.89 11.09 8.65
C LEU A 164 -0.28 9.97 9.48
N ILE A 165 0.47 9.07 8.84
CA ILE A 165 1.19 7.96 9.49
C ILE A 165 2.56 7.83 8.84
N ASN A 166 3.59 7.62 9.64
CA ASN A 166 4.92 7.18 9.23
C ASN A 166 5.42 6.17 10.26
N ASP A 167 5.11 4.90 10.01
CA ASP A 167 5.27 3.77 10.91
C ASP A 167 5.43 2.50 10.05
N TRP A 168 5.17 1.29 10.56
CA TRP A 168 5.29 0.00 9.84
C TRP A 168 6.71 -0.33 9.44
N CYS A 169 7.44 -1.07 10.28
CA CYS A 169 8.80 -1.43 9.90
C CYS A 169 8.80 -2.42 8.75
N GLN A 170 9.57 -2.16 7.70
CA GLN A 170 9.72 -3.11 6.59
C GLN A 170 11.17 -3.47 6.45
N GLN A 171 11.58 -4.60 7.02
CA GLN A 171 12.95 -5.09 6.85
C GLN A 171 13.18 -5.53 5.40
N PHE A 172 12.27 -6.34 4.86
CA PHE A 172 12.39 -6.92 3.53
C PHE A 172 11.52 -6.19 2.50
N PRO A 173 11.91 -6.20 1.21
CA PRO A 173 11.16 -5.56 0.13
C PRO A 173 9.94 -6.35 -0.34
N SER A 174 9.51 -7.34 0.43
CA SER A 174 8.28 -8.13 0.28
C SER A 174 7.23 -7.72 1.30
N HIS A 175 5.96 -7.98 0.98
CA HIS A 175 4.82 -7.80 1.90
C HIS A 175 4.77 -6.40 2.51
N SER A 176 4.88 -5.39 1.66
CA SER A 176 5.01 -4.01 2.09
C SER A 176 3.69 -3.46 2.66
N ILE A 177 3.06 -2.56 1.93
CA ILE A 177 1.73 -2.01 2.17
C ILE A 177 0.78 -2.57 1.10
N GLY A 178 -0.46 -2.05 1.01
CA GLY A 178 -1.36 -2.45 -0.06
C GLY A 178 -2.31 -1.36 -0.50
N SER A 179 -3.53 -1.44 -0.01
CA SER A 179 -4.68 -0.68 -0.49
C SER A 179 -5.08 0.44 0.44
N LEU A 180 -5.78 1.41 -0.15
CA LEU A 180 -6.31 2.58 0.51
C LEU A 180 -7.70 2.87 -0.05
N ALA A 181 -8.70 2.97 0.81
CA ALA A 181 -10.09 3.23 0.42
C ALA A 181 -10.88 3.89 1.54
N PHE A 182 -11.92 4.63 1.17
CA PHE A 182 -12.90 5.14 2.12
C PHE A 182 -14.02 4.11 2.34
N GLY A 183 -14.43 3.95 3.61
CA GLY A 183 -15.65 3.26 3.98
C GLY A 183 -16.91 4.12 3.78
N PRO A 184 -18.11 3.54 3.85
CA PRO A 184 -19.38 4.28 3.79
C PRO A 184 -19.58 5.23 4.98
N ASP A 185 -18.81 5.04 6.05
CA ASP A 185 -18.75 5.85 7.26
C ASP A 185 -17.89 7.11 7.10
N GLY A 186 -17.25 7.29 5.94
CA GLY A 186 -16.34 8.40 5.66
C GLY A 186 -14.96 8.26 6.30
N MET A 187 -14.65 7.10 6.91
CA MET A 187 -13.33 6.83 7.47
C MET A 187 -12.40 6.20 6.44
N LEU A 188 -11.11 6.40 6.65
CA LEU A 188 -10.08 5.92 5.74
C LEU A 188 -9.55 4.56 6.21
N TYR A 189 -9.60 3.56 5.33
CA TYR A 189 -9.07 2.23 5.58
C TYR A 189 -7.76 2.05 4.83
N SER A 190 -6.79 1.42 5.47
CA SER A 190 -5.46 1.13 4.91
C SER A 190 -5.05 -0.29 5.25
N SER A 191 -4.36 -0.97 4.33
CA SER A 191 -3.75 -2.27 4.62
C SER A 191 -2.23 -2.18 4.76
N ALA A 192 -1.68 -3.03 5.61
CA ALA A 192 -0.27 -3.13 5.91
C ALA A 192 0.14 -4.59 5.98
N GLY A 193 1.15 -4.97 5.20
CA GLY A 193 1.78 -6.29 5.29
C GLY A 193 2.75 -6.36 6.45
N ASP A 194 3.31 -7.54 6.64
CA ASP A 194 4.24 -7.84 7.72
C ASP A 194 5.68 -7.35 7.44
N GLY A 195 5.99 -6.87 6.23
CA GLY A 195 7.31 -6.39 5.83
C GLY A 195 8.43 -7.43 5.97
N ALA A 196 8.08 -8.72 6.03
CA ALA A 196 8.96 -9.84 6.35
C ALA A 196 9.51 -10.54 5.10
N SER A 197 10.52 -11.38 5.29
CA SER A 197 11.07 -12.19 4.19
C SER A 197 10.05 -13.21 3.67
N PHE A 198 9.87 -13.25 2.36
CA PHE A 198 9.13 -14.33 1.70
C PHE A 198 9.95 -15.62 1.53
N ASN A 199 11.28 -15.58 1.72
CA ASN A 199 12.17 -16.69 1.37
C ASN A 199 12.32 -17.74 2.47
N TYR A 200 12.07 -17.36 3.72
CA TYR A 200 12.23 -18.24 4.88
C TYR A 200 11.33 -17.76 6.01
N VAL A 201 11.11 -18.62 7.02
CA VAL A 201 10.35 -18.26 8.22
C VAL A 201 11.08 -17.14 8.95
N ASP A 202 10.59 -15.92 8.77
CA ASP A 202 11.18 -14.72 9.34
C ASP A 202 10.54 -14.39 10.67
N TYR A 203 11.33 -14.51 11.73
CA TYR A 203 10.98 -14.14 13.09
C TYR A 203 11.87 -12.98 13.59
N GLY A 204 12.48 -12.22 12.67
CA GLY A 204 13.36 -11.08 12.97
C GLY A 204 14.83 -11.47 13.17
N GLN A 205 15.26 -12.64 12.67
CA GLN A 205 16.63 -13.15 12.89
C GLN A 205 17.71 -12.51 12.02
N ALA A 206 17.32 -11.80 10.97
CA ALA A 206 18.23 -11.25 9.97
C ALA A 206 18.49 -9.76 10.17
N GLY A 207 19.33 -9.18 9.32
CA GLY A 207 19.58 -7.74 9.29
C GLY A 207 20.99 -7.37 9.70
N ASN A 208 21.38 -6.17 9.28
CA ASN A 208 22.64 -5.56 9.69
C ASN A 208 22.43 -4.07 10.07
N PRO A 209 22.34 -3.74 11.37
CA PRO A 209 22.42 -4.65 12.52
C PRO A 209 21.26 -5.66 12.53
N LYS A 210 21.45 -6.79 13.21
CA LYS A 210 20.38 -7.79 13.39
C LYS A 210 19.13 -7.16 13.98
N ASN A 211 17.96 -7.68 13.63
CA ASN A 211 16.68 -7.20 14.14
C ASN A 211 16.54 -5.66 14.02
N PRO A 212 16.66 -5.09 12.81
CA PRO A 212 16.72 -3.65 12.64
C PRO A 212 15.40 -2.94 12.98
N CYS A 213 14.29 -3.67 13.03
CA CYS A 213 12.99 -3.16 13.47
C CYS A 213 12.89 -2.99 14.99
N GLY A 214 13.82 -3.57 15.75
CA GLY A 214 13.86 -3.41 17.20
C GLY A 214 12.90 -4.32 17.96
N ASP A 215 12.47 -5.41 17.33
CA ASP A 215 11.43 -6.30 17.86
C ASP A 215 11.89 -6.97 19.18
N PRO A 216 10.99 -7.18 20.16
CA PRO A 216 11.32 -7.86 21.41
C PRO A 216 11.52 -9.37 21.19
N PRO A 217 12.28 -10.04 22.07
CA PRO A 217 12.94 -9.51 23.27
C PRO A 217 14.31 -8.86 22.97
N GLY A 218 14.82 -8.97 21.74
CA GLY A 218 16.19 -8.61 21.41
C GLY A 218 16.45 -7.11 21.28
N GLY A 219 15.50 -6.35 20.75
CA GLY A 219 15.75 -4.96 20.33
C GLY A 219 16.73 -4.87 19.15
N VAL A 220 17.07 -3.63 18.75
CA VAL A 220 17.99 -3.39 17.62
C VAL A 220 19.39 -3.95 17.92
N GLY A 221 19.90 -4.78 17.01
CA GLY A 221 21.15 -5.53 17.17
C GLY A 221 21.02 -6.81 18.00
N GLY A 222 19.85 -7.05 18.61
CA GLY A 222 19.56 -8.23 19.40
C GLY A 222 19.36 -9.51 18.57
N THR A 223 19.44 -10.65 19.25
CA THR A 223 19.15 -11.95 18.62
C THR A 223 17.73 -12.37 18.92
N GLN A 224 16.92 -12.53 17.88
CA GLN A 224 15.60 -13.12 17.96
C GLN A 224 15.71 -14.65 17.97
N THR A 225 14.97 -15.33 18.86
CA THR A 225 14.94 -16.80 18.96
C THR A 225 13.53 -17.29 19.26
N PRO A 226 12.96 -18.24 18.50
CA PRO A 226 11.68 -18.86 18.83
C PRO A 226 11.73 -19.65 20.16
N PRO A 227 10.61 -19.77 20.89
CA PRO A 227 9.27 -19.34 20.52
C PRO A 227 8.93 -17.91 20.94
N THR A 228 9.86 -17.17 21.56
CA THR A 228 9.57 -15.84 22.14
C THR A 228 9.92 -14.68 21.22
N ALA A 229 10.38 -14.94 19.99
CA ALA A 229 10.64 -13.89 19.02
C ALA A 229 9.33 -13.26 18.56
N GLU A 230 9.32 -11.94 18.39
CA GLU A 230 8.14 -11.17 17.96
C GLU A 230 8.42 -10.41 16.64
N GLY A 231 9.55 -10.68 15.99
CA GLY A 231 9.98 -9.97 14.79
C GLY A 231 9.56 -10.61 13.47
N GLY A 232 9.98 -10.00 12.36
CA GLY A 232 9.67 -10.52 11.02
C GLY A 232 8.16 -10.62 10.80
N ALA A 233 7.69 -11.79 10.35
CA ALA A 233 6.26 -12.04 10.10
C ALA A 233 5.42 -12.04 11.39
N LEU A 234 6.05 -12.19 12.56
CA LEU A 234 5.36 -12.22 13.85
C LEU A 234 4.91 -10.83 14.30
N ARG A 235 5.39 -9.75 13.67
CA ARG A 235 4.86 -8.39 13.88
C ARG A 235 3.37 -8.29 13.55
N SER A 236 2.84 -9.16 12.71
CA SER A 236 1.39 -9.28 12.47
C SER A 236 0.57 -9.61 13.73
N GLN A 237 1.22 -10.10 14.80
CA GLN A 237 0.58 -10.50 16.05
C GLN A 237 0.91 -9.55 17.22
N ASP A 238 1.57 -8.43 16.96
CA ASP A 238 2.12 -7.52 17.97
C ASP A 238 1.04 -6.98 18.94
N ASN A 239 -0.20 -6.81 18.47
CA ASN A 239 -1.33 -6.45 19.34
C ASN A 239 -1.70 -7.52 20.41
N GLN A 240 -1.03 -8.68 20.43
CA GLN A 240 -1.17 -9.71 21.45
C GLN A 240 -0.09 -9.63 22.54
N THR A 241 0.92 -8.78 22.38
CA THR A 241 2.03 -8.62 23.31
C THR A 241 2.09 -7.18 23.81
N THR A 242 2.91 -6.93 24.83
CA THR A 242 2.99 -5.60 25.50
C THR A 242 4.44 -5.23 25.82
N SER A 243 5.40 -5.88 25.16
CA SER A 243 6.83 -5.73 25.47
C SER A 243 7.41 -4.43 24.89
N ASP A 244 6.75 -3.88 23.88
CA ASP A 244 7.06 -2.66 23.14
C ASP A 244 5.76 -1.99 22.61
N PRO A 245 5.83 -0.76 22.05
CA PRO A 245 4.67 -0.14 21.41
C PRO A 245 4.20 -0.93 20.20
N THR A 246 2.89 -1.06 20.02
CA THR A 246 2.30 -1.80 18.91
C THR A 246 2.71 -1.19 17.58
N THR A 247 3.28 -2.00 16.69
CA THR A 247 3.48 -1.73 15.28
C THR A 247 2.18 -1.97 14.51
N LEU A 248 2.10 -1.43 13.31
CA LEU A 248 0.88 -1.50 12.50
C LEU A 248 0.97 -2.61 11.43
N ASP A 249 2.00 -3.44 11.48
CA ASP A 249 2.32 -4.47 10.50
C ASP A 249 1.29 -5.62 10.51
N GLY A 250 1.03 -6.20 9.34
CA GLY A 250 0.10 -7.32 9.19
C GLY A 250 -1.35 -7.00 9.61
N ALA A 251 -1.82 -5.79 9.28
CA ALA A 251 -3.09 -5.25 9.78
C ALA A 251 -3.94 -4.53 8.72
N ILE A 252 -5.24 -4.45 9.00
CA ILE A 252 -6.15 -3.45 8.43
C ILE A 252 -6.39 -2.35 9.45
N LEU A 253 -6.18 -1.12 9.02
CA LEU A 253 -6.40 0.08 9.82
C LEU A 253 -7.70 0.78 9.43
N ARG A 254 -8.32 1.47 10.39
CA ARG A 254 -9.42 2.40 10.17
C ARG A 254 -9.15 3.72 10.88
N LEU A 255 -9.07 4.78 10.10
CA LEU A 255 -8.43 6.03 10.48
C LEU A 255 -9.35 7.22 10.25
N ASP A 256 -9.24 8.21 11.13
CA ASP A 256 -9.74 9.55 10.85
C ASP A 256 -8.92 10.14 9.68
N PRO A 257 -9.56 10.54 8.56
CA PRO A 257 -8.86 10.99 7.35
C PRO A 257 -8.20 12.35 7.52
N VAL A 258 -8.51 13.10 8.59
CA VAL A 258 -7.94 14.42 8.83
C VAL A 258 -6.66 14.34 9.64
N THR A 259 -6.65 13.48 10.64
CA THR A 259 -5.62 13.43 11.67
C THR A 259 -4.74 12.18 11.61
N GLY A 260 -5.19 11.10 10.95
CA GLY A 260 -4.53 9.79 11.01
C GLY A 260 -4.67 9.10 12.37
N ALA A 261 -5.51 9.62 13.28
CA ALA A 261 -5.85 8.96 14.53
C ALA A 261 -6.77 7.76 14.30
N ALA A 262 -6.92 6.92 15.31
CA ALA A 262 -7.93 5.89 15.32
C ALA A 262 -9.33 6.48 15.08
N ALA A 263 -10.08 5.90 14.15
CA ALA A 263 -11.45 6.34 13.92
C ALA A 263 -12.36 5.99 15.13
N PRO A 264 -13.39 6.80 15.42
CA PRO A 264 -14.34 6.50 16.48
C PRO A 264 -15.00 5.12 16.28
N GLY A 265 -15.04 4.32 17.33
CA GLY A 265 -15.65 2.99 17.32
C GLY A 265 -14.72 1.85 16.91
N ASN A 266 -13.42 2.10 16.70
CA ASN A 266 -12.45 1.02 16.51
C ASN A 266 -12.43 0.07 17.73
N PRO A 267 -12.19 -1.24 17.53
CA PRO A 267 -12.42 -2.25 18.56
C PRO A 267 -11.31 -2.34 19.60
N ASN A 268 -10.10 -1.93 19.24
CA ASN A 268 -8.90 -2.13 20.05
C ASN A 268 -8.64 -0.94 20.99
N THR A 269 -8.11 -1.26 22.17
CA THR A 269 -7.61 -0.30 23.16
C THR A 269 -6.10 -0.45 23.30
N GLY A 270 -5.41 0.55 23.86
CA GLY A 270 -3.97 0.51 24.05
C GLY A 270 -3.33 1.82 23.63
N ASP A 271 -2.11 1.74 23.10
CA ASP A 271 -1.47 2.89 22.47
C ASP A 271 -2.18 3.32 21.18
N ALA A 272 -1.68 4.40 20.57
CA ALA A 272 -2.29 4.98 19.39
C ALA A 272 -2.33 4.02 18.19
N ASN A 273 -1.36 3.12 18.04
CA ASN A 273 -1.32 2.16 16.95
C ASN A 273 -2.29 1.02 17.16
N ALA A 274 -2.32 0.43 18.36
CA ALA A 274 -3.30 -0.57 18.73
C ALA A 274 -4.73 -0.09 18.43
N GLN A 275 -5.05 1.17 18.79
CA GLN A 275 -6.37 1.77 18.56
C GLN A 275 -6.72 1.95 17.06
N ARG A 276 -5.74 2.06 16.16
CA ARG A 276 -5.97 2.21 14.71
C ARG A 276 -6.38 0.89 14.03
N ILE A 277 -5.98 -0.23 14.62
CA ILE A 277 -6.16 -1.57 14.06
C ILE A 277 -7.60 -2.04 14.22
N VAL A 278 -8.20 -2.53 13.13
CA VAL A 278 -9.52 -3.18 13.11
C VAL A 278 -9.45 -4.67 12.78
N ALA A 279 -8.35 -5.12 12.20
CA ALA A 279 -7.99 -6.53 12.04
C ALA A 279 -6.46 -6.67 11.96
N TYR A 280 -5.91 -7.76 12.47
CA TYR A 280 -4.47 -8.05 12.48
C TYR A 280 -4.25 -9.57 12.32
N GLY A 281 -2.99 -9.99 12.23
CA GLY A 281 -2.61 -11.38 11.96
C GLY A 281 -2.51 -11.72 10.48
N LEU A 282 -2.52 -10.69 9.61
CA LEU A 282 -2.44 -10.83 8.17
C LEU A 282 -0.97 -10.82 7.73
N ARG A 283 -0.65 -11.53 6.64
CA ARG A 283 0.72 -11.62 6.12
C ARG A 283 1.01 -10.50 5.13
N ASN A 284 0.23 -10.43 4.06
CA ASN A 284 0.34 -9.45 3.00
C ASN A 284 -1.06 -9.13 2.42
N PRO A 285 -1.87 -8.32 3.13
CA PRO A 285 -3.20 -7.91 2.71
C PRO A 285 -3.10 -6.89 1.56
N PHE A 286 -2.65 -7.34 0.39
CA PHE A 286 -2.23 -6.48 -0.71
C PHE A 286 -3.40 -5.68 -1.30
N ARG A 287 -4.56 -6.34 -1.47
CA ARG A 287 -5.79 -5.69 -1.93
C ARG A 287 -6.93 -5.94 -0.97
N PHE A 288 -7.72 -4.89 -0.72
CA PHE A 288 -9.03 -5.02 -0.09
C PHE A 288 -10.06 -4.15 -0.81
N THR A 289 -11.32 -4.45 -0.57
CA THR A 289 -12.44 -3.61 -1.00
C THR A 289 -13.50 -3.51 0.07
N ILE A 290 -14.27 -2.41 0.03
CA ILE A 290 -15.48 -2.29 0.84
C ILE A 290 -16.64 -2.78 -0.01
N ARG A 291 -17.41 -3.74 0.50
CA ARG A 291 -18.55 -4.26 -0.25
C ARG A 291 -19.61 -3.15 -0.40
N PRO A 292 -20.02 -2.79 -1.63
CA PRO A 292 -20.96 -1.70 -1.87
C PRO A 292 -22.26 -1.83 -1.07
N GLY A 293 -22.68 -0.74 -0.44
CA GLY A 293 -23.91 -0.69 0.38
C GLY A 293 -23.80 -1.31 1.77
N THR A 294 -22.60 -1.71 2.20
CA THR A 294 -22.33 -2.29 3.52
C THR A 294 -21.04 -1.72 4.12
N SER A 295 -20.74 -2.06 5.37
CA SER A 295 -19.44 -1.79 6.02
C SER A 295 -18.50 -3.02 5.99
N GLU A 296 -18.80 -4.05 5.21
CA GLU A 296 -17.94 -5.24 5.14
C GLU A 296 -16.66 -4.93 4.37
N VAL A 297 -15.50 -5.17 5.01
CA VAL A 297 -14.19 -5.12 4.34
C VAL A 297 -13.84 -6.53 3.89
N TRP A 298 -13.58 -6.69 2.60
CA TRP A 298 -13.12 -7.95 2.01
C TRP A 298 -11.65 -7.81 1.63
N VAL A 299 -10.80 -8.64 2.22
CA VAL A 299 -9.33 -8.56 2.08
C VAL A 299 -8.87 -9.78 1.30
N ALA A 300 -7.97 -9.58 0.34
CA ALA A 300 -7.16 -10.63 -0.26
C ALA A 300 -5.80 -10.60 0.41
N ASP A 301 -5.54 -11.61 1.25
CA ASP A 301 -4.28 -11.79 1.96
C ASP A 301 -3.41 -12.83 1.28
N VAL A 302 -2.14 -12.48 1.06
CA VAL A 302 -1.18 -13.36 0.39
C VAL A 302 -0.49 -14.25 1.41
N GLY A 303 -0.88 -15.52 1.45
CA GLY A 303 -0.41 -16.52 2.41
C GLY A 303 0.95 -17.13 2.02
N TRP A 304 1.32 -18.21 2.73
CA TRP A 304 2.60 -18.88 2.54
C TRP A 304 2.45 -20.10 1.61
N ASP A 305 3.28 -20.18 0.58
CA ASP A 305 3.40 -21.24 -0.43
C ASP A 305 2.12 -21.63 -1.19
N THR A 306 1.16 -22.26 -0.52
CA THR A 306 0.06 -22.99 -1.20
C THR A 306 -1.32 -22.41 -0.96
N TRP A 307 -1.46 -21.38 -0.12
CA TRP A 307 -2.76 -20.84 0.27
C TRP A 307 -2.76 -19.32 0.16
N GLU A 308 -3.82 -18.80 -0.44
CA GLU A 308 -4.20 -17.39 -0.38
C GLU A 308 -5.53 -17.31 0.35
N GLU A 309 -5.78 -16.20 1.03
CA GLU A 309 -6.97 -16.04 1.87
C GLU A 309 -7.86 -14.91 1.35
N ILE A 310 -9.17 -15.09 1.53
CA ILE A 310 -10.17 -14.05 1.35
C ILE A 310 -10.88 -13.87 2.68
N ASP A 311 -10.55 -12.79 3.37
CA ASP A 311 -11.10 -12.48 4.68
C ASP A 311 -12.25 -11.51 4.59
N ARG A 312 -13.22 -11.70 5.48
CA ARG A 312 -14.31 -10.76 5.69
C ARG A 312 -14.21 -10.17 7.08
N ILE A 313 -13.86 -8.89 7.16
CA ILE A 313 -13.83 -8.13 8.41
C ILE A 313 -15.18 -7.43 8.58
N LEU A 314 -15.76 -7.62 9.76
CA LEU A 314 -16.98 -6.94 10.19
C LEU A 314 -16.57 -5.73 11.04
N SER A 315 -16.65 -4.53 10.48
CA SER A 315 -16.46 -3.26 11.20
C SER A 315 -17.79 -2.67 11.66
#